data_AF-A0A7W0BZW3-F1
#
_entry.id   AF-A0A7W0BZW3-F1
#
_cell.length_a   1.000
_cell.length_b   1.000
_cell.length_c   1.000
_cell.angle_alpha   90.00
_cell.angle_beta   90.00
_cell.angle_gamma   90.00
#
_symmetry.space_group_name_H-M   'P 1'
#
loop_
_entity.id
_entity.type
_entity.pdbx_description
1 polymer ?
#
loop_
_entity_poly.entity_id
_entity_poly.type
_entity_poly.pdbx_seq_one_letter_code
_entity_poly.pdbx_strand_id
1 'polypeptide(L)'
;MKITKEEVAQVLSVLLDQLTSQWTKEKVHSDVTEVIMKMRVQAEHDDEYLQLLLANIAFATESTYALQQVLDVILTKKSFPSAAAVEAMMKEAQTRIHERLAEITEQYNTHFAQISDETERKQQLERSYCAILVANRIKTDFILSFIHKSNQEMMKGFFAADPRDVLEAFHHLTGVYASMLLDGLDLEY
;
A
#
# COMPACT_ATOMS: atom_id res chain seq x y z
N MET A 1 -9.23 -18.56 -23.90
CA MET A 1 -8.11 -17.71 -24.35
C MET A 1 -7.35 -17.31 -23.09
N LYS A 2 -6.02 -17.49 -23.05
CA LYS A 2 -5.22 -17.06 -21.88
C LYS A 2 -5.02 -15.55 -22.02
N ILE A 3 -5.40 -14.78 -21.01
CA ILE A 3 -5.15 -13.33 -20.98
C ILE A 3 -3.63 -13.11 -20.91
N THR A 4 -3.12 -12.16 -21.69
CA THR A 4 -1.70 -11.75 -21.71
C THR A 4 -1.38 -10.80 -20.56
N LYS A 5 -0.09 -10.65 -20.23
CA LYS A 5 0.37 -9.73 -19.18
C LYS A 5 -0.03 -8.27 -19.47
N GLU A 6 0.05 -7.86 -20.74
CA GLU A 6 -0.33 -6.52 -21.19
C GLU A 6 -1.83 -6.27 -21.03
N GLU A 7 -2.66 -7.25 -21.39
CA GLU A 7 -4.11 -7.19 -21.19
C GLU A 7 -4.46 -7.12 -19.70
N VAL A 8 -3.80 -7.90 -18.83
CA VAL A 8 -3.98 -7.81 -17.37
C VAL A 8 -3.69 -6.39 -16.89
N ALA A 9 -2.55 -5.81 -17.27
CA ALA A 9 -2.15 -4.48 -16.85
C ALA A 9 -3.14 -3.41 -17.33
N GLN A 10 -3.63 -3.52 -18.58
CA GLN A 10 -4.61 -2.60 -19.12
C GLN A 10 -5.94 -2.66 -18.37
N VAL A 11 -6.46 -3.87 -18.12
CA VAL A 11 -7.71 -4.05 -17.36
C VAL A 11 -7.56 -3.53 -15.93
N LEU A 12 -6.46 -3.86 -15.25
CA LEU A 12 -6.18 -3.35 -13.90
C LEU A 12 -6.06 -1.82 -13.87
N SER A 13 -5.42 -1.22 -14.87
CA SER A 13 -5.27 0.23 -14.95
C SER A 13 -6.63 0.93 -15.03
N VAL A 14 -7.57 0.42 -15.85
CA VAL A 14 -8.94 0.94 -15.95
C VAL A 14 -9.71 0.76 -14.65
N LEU A 15 -9.58 -0.40 -13.99
CA LEU A 15 -10.26 -0.64 -12.72
C LEU A 15 -9.72 0.26 -11.59
N LEU A 16 -8.41 0.50 -11.57
CA LEU A 16 -7.80 1.40 -10.60
C LEU A 16 -8.22 2.85 -10.86
N ASP A 17 -8.25 3.29 -12.12
CA ASP A 17 -8.76 4.63 -12.48
C ASP A 17 -10.18 4.85 -11.95
N GLN A 18 -11.07 3.88 -12.20
CA GLN A 18 -12.45 3.91 -11.69
C GLN A 18 -12.51 3.93 -10.17
N LEU A 19 -11.72 3.09 -9.50
CA LEU A 19 -11.64 3.01 -8.04
C LEU A 19 -11.19 4.35 -7.43
N THR A 20 -10.20 4.99 -8.03
CA THR A 20 -9.61 6.25 -7.54
C THR A 20 -10.28 7.50 -8.13
N SER A 21 -11.34 7.36 -8.95
CA SER A 21 -11.98 8.49 -9.64
C SER A 21 -12.52 9.58 -8.72
N GLN A 22 -12.85 9.24 -7.47
CA GLN A 22 -13.33 10.17 -6.46
C GLN A 22 -12.22 10.69 -5.53
N TRP A 23 -10.99 10.22 -5.70
CA TRP A 23 -9.86 10.62 -4.88
C TRP A 23 -9.24 11.88 -5.46
N THR A 24 -9.46 13.01 -4.80
CA THR A 24 -8.81 14.27 -5.19
C THR A 24 -7.43 14.37 -4.54
N LYS A 25 -6.47 14.96 -5.25
CA LYS A 25 -5.13 15.23 -4.71
C LYS A 25 -5.20 16.01 -3.41
N GLU A 26 -6.06 17.02 -3.34
CA GLU A 26 -6.24 17.87 -2.16
C GLU A 26 -6.68 17.05 -0.94
N LYS A 27 -7.60 16.09 -1.13
CA LYS A 27 -8.06 15.24 -0.04
C LYS A 27 -6.99 14.25 0.39
N VAL A 28 -6.29 13.63 -0.56
CA VAL A 28 -5.18 12.72 -0.26
C VAL A 28 -4.05 13.44 0.46
N HIS A 29 -3.65 14.63 -0.03
CA HIS A 29 -2.63 15.45 0.60
C HIS A 29 -3.05 15.83 2.02
N SER A 30 -4.28 16.31 2.21
CA SER A 30 -4.81 16.64 3.53
C SER A 30 -4.77 15.44 4.50
N ASP A 31 -5.21 14.26 4.05
CA ASP A 31 -5.25 13.05 4.89
C ASP A 31 -3.83 12.62 5.29
N VAL A 32 -2.89 12.64 4.34
CA VAL A 32 -1.50 12.24 4.57
C VAL A 32 -0.76 13.24 5.45
N THR A 33 -0.93 14.54 5.21
CA THR A 33 -0.36 15.60 6.06
C THR A 33 -0.88 15.49 7.49
N GLU A 34 -2.16 15.20 7.69
CA GLU A 34 -2.72 14.98 9.04
C GLU A 34 -2.03 13.81 9.76
N VAL A 35 -1.75 12.70 9.06
CA VAL A 35 -1.02 11.56 9.63
C VAL A 35 0.41 11.96 10.00
N ILE A 36 1.12 12.65 9.12
CA ILE A 36 2.49 13.13 9.37
C ILE A 36 2.52 14.09 10.56
N MET A 37 1.59 15.04 10.63
CA MET A 37 1.48 15.98 11.76
C MET A 37 1.19 15.25 13.08
N LYS A 38 0.31 14.25 13.09
CA LYS A 38 0.05 13.45 14.30
C LYS A 38 1.30 12.75 14.79
N MET A 39 2.10 12.18 13.89
CA MET A 39 3.36 11.55 14.25
C MET A 39 4.37 12.57 14.82
N ARG A 40 4.45 13.77 14.22
CA ARG A 40 5.31 14.86 14.73
C ARG A 40 4.90 15.30 16.14
N VAL A 41 3.60 15.42 16.41
CA VAL A 41 3.08 15.79 17.74
C VAL A 41 3.29 14.69 18.78
N GLN A 42 3.31 13.42 18.36
CA GLN A 42 3.55 12.29 19.26
C GLN A 42 5.01 12.15 19.71
N ALA A 43 5.96 12.63 18.89
CA ALA A 43 7.37 12.60 19.22
C ALA A 43 7.77 13.80 20.07
N GLU A 44 8.56 13.57 21.12
CA GLU A 44 9.10 14.66 21.95
C GLU A 44 10.24 15.40 21.25
N HIS A 45 10.99 14.73 20.38
CA HIS A 45 12.11 15.28 19.61
C HIS A 45 12.31 14.58 18.26
N ASP A 46 13.12 15.18 17.37
CA ASP A 46 13.31 14.72 16.00
C ASP A 46 13.79 13.26 15.90
N ASP A 47 14.73 12.81 16.75
CA ASP A 47 15.17 11.41 16.71
C ASP A 47 14.03 10.40 16.97
N GLU A 48 13.14 10.70 17.91
CA GLU A 48 11.97 9.86 18.19
C GLU A 48 11.01 9.88 17.00
N TYR A 49 10.83 11.04 16.36
CA TYR A 49 10.04 11.17 15.15
C TYR A 49 10.59 10.32 13.99
N LEU A 50 11.91 10.32 13.79
CA LEU A 50 12.57 9.48 12.76
C LEU A 50 12.40 7.99 13.05
N GLN A 51 12.51 7.57 14.31
CA GLN A 51 12.26 6.18 14.71
C GLN A 51 10.79 5.78 14.49
N LEU A 52 9.86 6.68 14.81
CA LEU A 52 8.44 6.47 14.57
C LEU A 52 8.14 6.33 13.07
N LEU A 53 8.74 7.17 12.22
CA LEU A 53 8.66 7.05 10.76
C LEU A 53 9.21 5.71 10.26
N LEU A 54 10.40 5.30 10.71
CA LEU A 54 11.02 4.03 10.34
C LEU A 54 10.13 2.84 10.70
N ALA A 55 9.60 2.80 11.92
CA ALA A 55 8.69 1.74 12.35
C ALA A 55 7.42 1.70 11.50
N ASN A 56 6.85 2.86 11.15
CA ASN A 56 5.67 2.94 10.30
C ASN A 56 5.96 2.54 8.84
N ILE A 57 7.13 2.88 8.29
CA ILE A 57 7.58 2.42 6.98
C ILE A 57 7.73 0.90 6.97
N ALA A 58 8.39 0.33 7.98
CA ALA A 58 8.55 -1.11 8.12
C ALA A 58 7.18 -1.79 8.16
N PHE A 59 6.29 -1.33 9.04
CA PHE A 59 4.94 -1.87 9.17
C PHE A 59 4.14 -1.77 7.86
N ALA A 60 4.17 -0.62 7.18
CA ALA A 60 3.44 -0.39 5.95
C ALA A 60 4.00 -1.19 4.78
N THR A 61 5.33 -1.39 4.72
CA THR A 61 5.96 -2.23 3.70
C THR A 61 5.56 -3.69 3.88
N GLU A 62 5.62 -4.22 5.11
CA GLU A 62 5.17 -5.58 5.38
C GLU A 62 3.66 -5.76 5.14
N SER A 63 2.87 -4.73 5.44
CA SER A 63 1.44 -4.70 5.12
C SER A 63 1.19 -4.77 3.61
N THR A 64 2.09 -4.19 2.79
CA THR A 64 2.05 -4.30 1.33
C THR A 64 2.19 -5.75 0.89
N TYR A 65 3.13 -6.49 1.47
CA TYR A 65 3.32 -7.91 1.17
C TYR A 65 2.11 -8.74 1.62
N ALA A 66 1.55 -8.44 2.79
CA ALA A 66 0.32 -9.10 3.26
C ALA A 66 -0.86 -8.89 2.30
N LEU A 67 -1.05 -7.66 1.80
CA LEU A 67 -2.08 -7.34 0.80
C LEU A 67 -1.88 -8.11 -0.51
N GLN A 68 -0.63 -8.22 -0.98
CA GLN A 68 -0.32 -9.04 -2.16
C GLN A 68 -0.62 -10.52 -1.90
N GLN A 69 -0.29 -11.03 -0.71
CA GLN A 69 -0.56 -12.43 -0.36
C GLN A 69 -2.05 -12.74 -0.27
N VAL A 70 -2.88 -11.78 0.19
CA VAL A 70 -4.34 -11.92 0.18
C VAL A 70 -4.85 -12.05 -1.26
N LEU A 71 -4.41 -11.16 -2.16
CA LEU A 71 -4.82 -11.22 -3.56
C LEU A 71 -4.31 -12.52 -4.23
N ASP A 72 -3.09 -12.95 -3.94
CA ASP A 72 -2.53 -14.21 -4.44
C ASP A 72 -3.41 -15.40 -4.02
N VAL A 73 -3.82 -15.47 -2.75
CA VAL A 73 -4.71 -16.54 -2.27
C VAL A 73 -6.04 -16.55 -3.04
N ILE A 74 -6.62 -15.37 -3.32
CA ILE A 74 -7.86 -15.23 -4.08
C ILE A 74 -7.68 -15.76 -5.51
N LEU A 75 -6.60 -15.34 -6.19
CA LEU A 75 -6.30 -15.71 -7.58
C LEU A 75 -5.95 -17.19 -7.72
N THR A 76 -5.11 -17.71 -6.82
CA THR A 76 -4.64 -19.10 -6.83
C THR A 76 -5.78 -20.06 -6.48
N LYS A 77 -6.61 -19.75 -5.48
CA LYS A 77 -7.79 -20.56 -5.15
C LYS A 77 -8.97 -20.36 -6.12
N LYS A 78 -8.91 -19.32 -6.96
CA LYS A 78 -9.96 -18.96 -7.91
C LYS A 78 -11.33 -18.83 -7.24
N SER A 79 -11.34 -18.20 -6.08
CA SER A 79 -12.51 -18.11 -5.21
C SER A 79 -12.60 -16.74 -4.56
N PHE A 80 -13.82 -16.21 -4.43
CA PHE A 80 -14.06 -14.96 -3.71
C PHE A 80 -14.34 -15.25 -2.23
N PRO A 81 -13.40 -14.98 -1.31
CA PRO A 81 -13.67 -15.02 0.12
C PRO A 81 -14.68 -13.95 0.52
N SER A 82 -15.33 -14.12 1.68
CA SER A 82 -16.17 -13.06 2.25
C SER A 82 -15.31 -11.88 2.72
N ALA A 83 -15.92 -10.69 2.82
CA ALA A 83 -15.25 -9.52 3.39
C ALA A 83 -14.70 -9.80 4.79
N ALA A 84 -15.49 -10.44 5.66
CA ALA A 84 -15.06 -10.84 7.00
C ALA A 84 -13.84 -11.78 6.99
N ALA A 85 -13.72 -12.67 5.99
CA ALA A 85 -12.55 -13.53 5.87
C ALA A 85 -11.30 -12.74 5.43
N VAL A 86 -11.44 -11.79 4.51
CA VAL A 86 -10.34 -10.90 4.10
C VAL A 86 -9.90 -10.00 5.25
N GLU A 87 -10.84 -9.40 5.98
CA GLU A 87 -10.54 -8.62 7.18
C GLU A 87 -9.80 -9.45 8.24
N ALA A 88 -10.20 -10.71 8.45
CA ALA A 88 -9.50 -11.62 9.36
C ALA A 88 -8.06 -11.90 8.89
N MET A 89 -7.85 -12.17 7.59
CA MET A 89 -6.51 -12.39 7.03
C MET A 89 -5.62 -11.16 7.20
N MET A 90 -6.15 -9.96 6.96
CA MET A 90 -5.42 -8.71 7.14
C MET A 90 -5.09 -8.47 8.62
N LYS A 91 -6.05 -8.66 9.52
CA LYS A 91 -5.82 -8.51 10.96
C LYS A 91 -4.77 -9.47 11.48
N GLU A 92 -4.82 -10.73 11.06
CA GLU A 92 -3.83 -11.74 11.44
C GLU A 92 -2.43 -11.35 10.93
N ALA A 93 -2.33 -10.85 9.69
CA ALA A 93 -1.06 -10.35 9.16
C ALA A 93 -0.55 -9.14 9.96
N GLN A 94 -1.41 -8.16 10.26
CA GLN A 94 -1.04 -6.99 11.06
C GLN A 94 -0.55 -7.38 12.46
N THR A 95 -1.21 -8.33 13.13
CA THR A 95 -0.75 -8.86 14.43
C THR A 95 0.66 -9.44 14.32
N ARG A 96 0.91 -10.31 13.33
CA ARG A 96 2.24 -10.91 13.13
C ARG A 96 3.33 -9.87 12.82
N ILE A 97 3.00 -8.85 12.03
CA ILE A 97 3.93 -7.76 11.71
C ILE A 97 4.25 -6.99 13.00
N HIS A 98 3.23 -6.68 13.81
CA HIS A 98 3.39 -5.94 15.05
C HIS A 98 4.25 -6.69 16.08
N GLU A 99 4.05 -8.00 16.22
CA GLU A 99 4.83 -8.88 17.09
C GLU A 99 6.33 -8.89 16.75
N ARG A 100 6.68 -8.61 15.49
CA ARG A 100 8.06 -8.63 14.98
C ARG A 100 8.58 -7.24 14.59
N LEU A 101 7.83 -6.19 14.89
CA LEU A 101 8.07 -4.86 14.32
C LEU A 101 9.45 -4.32 14.67
N ALA A 102 9.91 -4.54 15.91
CA ALA A 102 11.24 -4.11 16.35
C ALA A 102 12.36 -4.72 15.50
N GLU A 103 12.31 -6.04 15.28
CA GLU A 103 13.29 -6.78 14.46
C GLU A 103 13.28 -6.31 13.00
N ILE A 104 12.09 -6.05 12.46
CA ILE A 104 11.92 -5.66 11.06
C ILE A 104 12.39 -4.22 10.86
N THR A 105 12.08 -3.31 11.80
CA THR A 105 12.45 -1.90 11.71
C THR A 105 13.97 -1.70 11.57
N GLU A 106 14.76 -2.51 12.28
CA GLU A 106 16.23 -2.48 12.19
C GLU A 106 16.73 -2.76 10.76
N GLN A 107 16.07 -3.66 10.03
CA GLN A 107 16.44 -4.00 8.65
C GLN A 107 16.20 -2.81 7.70
N TYR A 108 15.11 -2.07 7.89
CA TYR A 108 14.78 -0.89 7.09
C TYR A 108 15.68 0.30 7.42
N ASN A 109 16.14 0.44 8.67
CA ASN A 109 17.06 1.50 9.09
C ASN A 109 18.36 1.50 8.26
N THR A 110 18.84 0.33 7.85
CA THR A 110 20.08 0.18 7.05
C THR A 110 20.05 1.01 5.76
N HIS A 111 18.86 1.17 5.14
CA HIS A 111 18.72 1.95 3.92
C HIS A 111 18.83 3.46 4.18
N PHE A 112 18.14 3.96 5.22
CA PHE A 112 18.07 5.39 5.51
C PHE A 112 19.30 5.92 6.27
N ALA A 113 19.99 5.06 7.02
CA ALA A 113 21.21 5.40 7.74
C ALA A 113 22.37 5.83 6.81
N GLN A 114 22.29 5.51 5.52
CA GLN A 114 23.28 5.94 4.51
C GLN A 114 23.19 7.43 4.17
N ILE A 115 22.06 8.08 4.45
CA ILE A 115 21.83 9.50 4.15
C ILE A 115 22.40 10.33 5.30
N SER A 116 23.51 11.04 5.07
CA SER A 116 24.22 11.75 6.14
C SER A 116 23.52 13.02 6.62
N ASP A 117 22.80 13.70 5.73
CA ASP A 117 22.03 14.91 6.07
C ASP A 117 20.72 14.54 6.77
N GLU A 118 20.53 15.03 8.01
CA GLU A 118 19.36 14.69 8.83
C GLU A 118 18.06 15.26 8.26
N THR A 119 18.11 16.44 7.65
CA THR A 119 16.94 17.05 7.02
C THR A 119 16.53 16.19 5.84
N GLU A 120 17.45 15.89 4.92
CA GLU A 120 17.22 15.02 3.77
C GLU A 120 16.70 13.65 4.19
N ARG A 121 17.29 13.04 5.22
CA ARG A 121 16.86 11.75 5.76
C ARG A 121 15.41 11.81 6.23
N LYS A 122 15.04 12.87 6.98
CA LYS A 122 13.65 13.12 7.41
C LYS A 122 12.71 13.23 6.22
N GLN A 123 13.06 14.03 5.21
CA GLN A 123 12.21 14.21 4.02
C GLN A 123 12.01 12.88 3.27
N GLN A 124 13.07 12.08 3.13
CA GLN A 124 13.01 10.80 2.43
C GLN A 124 12.17 9.77 3.20
N LEU A 125 12.26 9.74 4.53
CA LEU A 125 11.40 8.91 5.37
C LEU A 125 9.94 9.31 5.24
N GLU A 126 9.62 10.60 5.36
CA GLU A 126 8.27 11.11 5.20
C GLU A 126 7.69 10.76 3.82
N ARG A 127 8.42 11.05 2.73
CA ARG A 127 8.00 10.73 1.35
C ARG A 127 7.78 9.23 1.14
N SER A 128 8.70 8.40 1.64
CA SER A 128 8.60 6.94 1.54
C SER A 128 7.37 6.44 2.27
N TYR A 129 7.13 6.92 3.49
CA TYR A 129 5.96 6.53 4.25
C TYR A 129 4.65 6.94 3.57
N CYS A 130 4.56 8.18 3.09
CA CYS A 130 3.39 8.69 2.38
C CYS A 130 3.06 7.84 1.14
N ALA A 131 4.07 7.52 0.32
CA ALA A 131 3.90 6.70 -0.87
C ALA A 131 3.35 5.30 -0.54
N ILE A 132 3.92 4.63 0.46
CA ILE A 132 3.50 3.28 0.86
C ILE A 132 2.11 3.32 1.50
N LEU A 133 1.81 4.33 2.30
CA LEU A 133 0.51 4.52 2.95
C LEU A 133 -0.62 4.64 1.91
N VAL A 134 -0.46 5.51 0.92
CA VAL A 134 -1.46 5.71 -0.15
C VAL A 134 -1.58 4.44 -1.01
N ALA A 135 -0.47 3.82 -1.38
CA ALA A 135 -0.48 2.57 -2.16
C ALA A 135 -1.24 1.46 -1.42
N ASN A 136 -1.03 1.31 -0.11
CA ASN A 136 -1.75 0.33 0.70
C ASN A 136 -3.25 0.62 0.81
N ARG A 137 -3.65 1.89 0.90
CA ARG A 137 -5.06 2.27 0.89
C ARG A 137 -5.72 1.87 -0.43
N ILE A 138 -5.08 2.18 -1.56
CA ILE A 138 -5.57 1.79 -2.90
C ILE A 138 -5.68 0.25 -3.00
N LYS A 139 -4.65 -0.47 -2.56
CA LYS A 139 -4.64 -1.95 -2.57
C LYS A 139 -5.78 -2.54 -1.74
N THR A 140 -6.01 -2.00 -0.56
CA THR A 140 -7.09 -2.44 0.34
C THR A 140 -8.45 -2.25 -0.32
N ASP A 141 -8.72 -1.04 -0.82
CA ASP A 141 -9.99 -0.72 -1.47
C ASP A 141 -10.20 -1.53 -2.76
N PHE A 142 -9.12 -1.80 -3.49
CA PHE A 142 -9.16 -2.69 -4.65
C PHE A 142 -9.55 -4.11 -4.26
N ILE A 143 -8.90 -4.71 -3.25
CA ILE A 143 -9.19 -6.09 -2.82
C ILE A 143 -10.64 -6.20 -2.33
N LEU A 144 -11.13 -5.22 -1.55
CA LEU A 144 -12.51 -5.20 -1.09
C LEU A 144 -13.50 -5.06 -2.27
N SER A 145 -13.17 -4.22 -3.24
CA SER A 145 -13.95 -4.09 -4.48
C SER A 145 -13.89 -5.35 -5.33
N PHE A 146 -12.76 -6.06 -5.34
CA PHE A 146 -12.53 -7.29 -6.10
C PHE A 146 -13.43 -8.42 -5.61
N ILE A 147 -13.59 -8.56 -4.30
CA ILE A 147 -14.43 -9.61 -3.67
C ILE A 147 -15.90 -9.21 -3.57
N HIS A 148 -16.24 -7.94 -3.78
CA HIS A 148 -17.61 -7.45 -3.62
C HIS A 148 -18.56 -8.12 -4.63
N LYS A 149 -19.73 -8.57 -4.16
CA LYS A 149 -20.66 -9.40 -4.94
C LYS A 149 -21.04 -8.81 -6.30
N SER A 150 -21.24 -7.49 -6.38
CA SER A 150 -21.59 -6.80 -7.63
C SER A 150 -20.49 -6.87 -8.70
N ASN A 151 -19.24 -7.07 -8.29
CA ASN A 151 -18.08 -7.00 -9.16
C ASN A 151 -17.54 -8.40 -9.50
N GLN A 152 -17.95 -9.44 -8.78
CA GLN A 152 -17.41 -10.80 -8.93
C GLN A 152 -17.48 -11.33 -10.37
N GLU A 153 -18.58 -11.11 -11.09
CA GLU A 153 -18.69 -11.58 -12.48
C GLU A 153 -17.63 -10.95 -13.39
N MET A 154 -17.34 -9.66 -13.23
CA MET A 154 -16.26 -8.98 -13.95
C MET A 154 -14.89 -9.50 -13.50
N MET A 155 -14.69 -9.63 -12.19
CA MET A 155 -13.40 -10.00 -11.59
C MET A 155 -13.01 -11.47 -11.83
N LYS A 156 -13.96 -12.35 -12.14
CA LYS A 156 -13.69 -13.76 -12.53
C LYS A 156 -12.73 -13.87 -13.72
N GLY A 157 -12.68 -12.88 -14.59
CA GLY A 157 -11.73 -12.85 -15.71
C GLY A 157 -10.28 -13.01 -15.27
N PHE A 158 -9.91 -12.49 -14.09
CA PHE A 158 -8.56 -12.63 -13.55
C PHE A 158 -8.19 -14.05 -13.15
N PHE A 159 -9.15 -14.95 -12.91
CA PHE A 159 -8.87 -16.36 -12.60
C PHE A 159 -8.35 -17.17 -13.81
N ALA A 160 -8.47 -16.60 -15.01
CA ALA A 160 -7.90 -17.16 -16.24
C ALA A 160 -6.49 -16.63 -16.55
N ALA A 161 -6.04 -15.58 -15.85
CA ALA A 161 -4.69 -15.02 -15.97
C ALA A 161 -3.69 -15.80 -15.09
N ASP A 162 -2.40 -15.61 -15.34
CA ASP A 162 -1.36 -16.07 -14.43
C ASP A 162 -1.38 -15.19 -13.16
N PRO A 163 -1.52 -15.74 -11.94
CA PRO A 163 -1.51 -14.95 -10.73
C PRO A 163 -0.29 -14.03 -10.60
N ARG A 164 0.88 -14.46 -11.11
CA ARG A 164 2.10 -13.66 -11.04
C ARG A 164 2.00 -12.37 -11.85
N ASP A 165 1.45 -12.46 -13.06
CA ASP A 165 1.26 -11.30 -13.94
C ASP A 165 0.28 -10.29 -13.31
N VAL A 166 -0.79 -10.79 -12.67
CA VAL A 166 -1.77 -9.96 -11.96
C VAL A 166 -1.14 -9.28 -10.75
N LEU A 167 -0.37 -10.02 -9.93
CA LEU A 167 0.26 -9.47 -8.74
C LEU A 167 1.33 -8.42 -9.08
N GLU A 168 2.15 -8.66 -10.11
CA GLU A 168 3.16 -7.72 -10.57
C GLU A 168 2.51 -6.43 -11.07
N ALA A 169 1.52 -6.53 -11.96
CA ALA A 169 0.80 -5.38 -12.47
C ALA A 169 0.06 -4.64 -11.35
N PHE A 170 -0.58 -5.36 -10.43
CA PHE A 170 -1.23 -4.77 -9.27
C PHE A 170 -0.24 -4.01 -8.38
N HIS A 171 0.93 -4.58 -8.10
CA HIS A 171 1.97 -3.90 -7.33
C HIS A 171 2.44 -2.61 -8.02
N HIS A 172 2.82 -2.71 -9.30
CA HIS A 172 3.33 -1.58 -10.03
C HIS A 172 2.29 -0.46 -10.20
N LEU A 173 1.08 -0.78 -10.64
CA LEU A 173 0.05 0.22 -10.93
C LEU A 173 -0.40 0.94 -9.65
N THR A 174 -0.61 0.23 -8.54
CA THR A 174 -0.97 0.89 -7.27
C THR A 174 0.12 1.85 -6.79
N GLY A 175 1.40 1.55 -7.05
CA GLY A 175 2.51 2.48 -6.82
C GLY A 175 2.43 3.72 -7.73
N VAL A 176 2.17 3.54 -9.03
CA VAL A 176 2.01 4.64 -9.99
C VAL A 176 0.87 5.58 -9.58
N TYR A 177 -0.31 5.03 -9.27
CA TYR A 177 -1.45 5.84 -8.82
C TYR A 177 -1.16 6.56 -7.50
N ALA A 178 -0.49 5.92 -6.55
CA ALA A 178 -0.08 6.57 -5.32
C ALA A 178 0.86 7.76 -5.60
N SER A 179 1.86 7.58 -6.46
CA SER A 179 2.75 8.67 -6.88
C SER A 179 2.00 9.81 -7.58
N MET A 180 1.04 9.48 -8.46
CA MET A 180 0.21 10.50 -9.12
C MET A 180 -0.64 11.28 -8.12
N LEU A 181 -1.21 10.62 -7.11
CA LEU A 181 -2.03 11.25 -6.08
C LEU A 181 -1.24 12.08 -5.06
N LEU A 182 0.06 11.82 -4.94
CA LEU A 182 0.99 12.55 -4.07
C LEU A 182 1.80 13.61 -4.82
N ASP A 183 1.65 13.69 -6.14
CA ASP A 183 2.37 14.66 -6.96
C ASP A 183 1.95 16.09 -6.58
N GLY A 184 2.93 16.88 -6.16
CA GLY A 184 2.74 18.22 -5.60
C GLY A 184 2.45 18.25 -4.10
N LEU A 185 2.58 17.13 -3.38
CA LEU A 185 2.53 17.13 -1.92
C LEU A 185 3.72 17.91 -1.36
N ASP A 186 3.42 18.97 -0.61
CA ASP A 186 4.39 19.67 0.21
C ASP A 186 4.15 19.34 1.68
N LEU A 187 5.18 18.82 2.32
CA LEU A 187 5.17 18.53 3.75
C LEU A 187 5.91 19.69 4.41
N GLU A 188 5.17 20.75 4.73
CA GLU A 188 5.73 21.98 5.32
C GLU A 188 6.70 21.66 6.47
N TYR A 189 7.85 22.34 6.47
CA TYR A 189 8.91 22.25 7.47
C TYR A 189 8.88 23.45 8.39
#